data_AF-A0A7Y5KPJ1-F1
#
_entry.id   AF-A0A7Y5KPJ1-F1
#
_cell.length_a   1.000
_cell.length_b   1.000
_cell.length_c   1.000
_cell.angle_alpha   90.00
_cell.angle_beta   90.00
_cell.angle_gamma   90.00
#
_symmetry.space_group_name_H-M   'P 1'
#
loop_
_entity.id
_entity.type
_entity.pdbx_description
1 polymer ?
#
loop_
_entity_poly.entity_id
_entity_poly.type
_entity_poly.pdbx_seq_one_letter_code
_entity_poly.pdbx_strand_id
1 'polypeptide(L)'
;MTRPHLRTIAYIALTLGGAFLGASCSGGVSDEESARLAYVGLDPAIDKIIDLGFQGFNDASSANIPEESTNGDVSGTITVVGQVDQGASNNKGMRLDVTLVDYSDGAIETETDEIDDVIYDSDPVLDVDLDMKGLPNADLTGTIVGPLVMEGGLEGPVTLSLSITGETEDDGTGKIRRKAGTIHVTGTATSDYGTFDVDVTL
;
A
#
# COMPACT_ATOMS: atom_id res chain seq x y z
N MET A 1 -0.19 29.06 -55.31
CA MET A 1 1.00 28.90 -56.18
C MET A 1 2.17 28.55 -55.26
N THR A 2 2.28 27.36 -54.68
CA THR A 2 2.70 26.07 -55.30
C THR A 2 3.86 26.21 -56.27
N ARG A 3 5.09 25.96 -55.78
CA ARG A 3 6.01 24.98 -56.36
C ARG A 3 7.05 24.52 -55.32
N PRO A 4 7.39 23.21 -55.28
CA PRO A 4 8.17 22.57 -54.23
C PRO A 4 9.65 22.51 -54.59
N HIS A 5 10.53 22.51 -53.58
CA HIS A 5 11.91 22.07 -53.74
C HIS A 5 12.07 20.66 -53.15
N LEU A 6 12.01 19.68 -54.06
CA LEU A 6 12.62 18.37 -53.86
C LEU A 6 14.13 18.56 -53.69
N ARG A 7 14.70 18.01 -52.62
CA ARG A 7 16.09 17.57 -52.59
C ARG A 7 16.10 16.07 -52.37
N THR A 8 16.80 15.42 -53.27
CA THR A 8 16.78 13.98 -53.54
C THR A 8 18.19 13.44 -53.27
N ILE A 9 18.24 12.27 -52.61
CA ILE A 9 19.34 11.27 -52.51
C ILE A 9 20.41 11.48 -51.41
N ALA A 10 20.43 10.56 -50.44
CA ALA A 10 21.39 9.45 -50.42
C ALA A 10 20.95 8.37 -49.40
N TYR A 11 20.48 7.23 -49.92
CA TYR A 11 20.31 6.00 -49.15
C TYR A 11 21.70 5.38 -48.89
N ILE A 12 22.08 5.24 -47.62
CA ILE A 12 23.07 4.25 -47.20
C ILE A 12 22.29 3.14 -46.52
N ALA A 13 22.08 2.06 -47.27
CA ALA A 13 21.69 0.77 -46.71
C ALA A 13 22.95 0.11 -46.14
N LEU A 14 22.99 -0.08 -44.82
CA LEU A 14 23.82 -1.07 -44.17
C LEU A 14 22.92 -1.97 -43.35
N THR A 15 22.55 -3.09 -43.94
CA THR A 15 21.95 -4.25 -43.27
C THR A 15 22.98 -4.87 -42.35
N LEU A 16 22.71 -4.96 -41.05
CA LEU A 16 23.15 -6.07 -40.20
C LEU A 16 22.23 -6.14 -38.97
N GLY A 17 21.70 -7.33 -38.72
CA GLY A 17 20.67 -7.60 -37.74
C GLY A 17 21.04 -7.29 -36.29
N GLY A 18 20.02 -6.94 -35.55
CA GLY A 18 19.97 -6.95 -34.10
C GLY A 18 18.50 -6.95 -33.76
N ALA A 19 17.98 -8.10 -33.37
CA ALA A 19 16.62 -8.21 -32.85
C ALA A 19 16.48 -7.15 -31.75
N PHE A 20 15.54 -6.22 -31.94
CA PHE A 20 15.02 -5.39 -30.87
C PHE A 20 14.23 -6.34 -29.96
N LEU A 21 14.96 -7.12 -29.17
CA LEU A 21 14.46 -7.64 -27.91
C LEU A 21 14.31 -6.39 -27.05
N GLY A 22 13.13 -5.77 -27.12
CA GLY A 22 12.63 -5.04 -25.97
C GLY A 22 12.60 -6.06 -24.84
N ALA A 23 13.68 -6.10 -24.06
CA ALA A 23 13.64 -6.67 -22.74
C ALA A 23 12.71 -5.75 -21.95
N SER A 24 11.41 -6.02 -22.07
CA SER A 24 10.47 -5.76 -21.00
C SER A 24 10.99 -6.58 -19.82
N CYS A 25 11.94 -6.02 -19.07
CA CYS A 25 12.17 -6.46 -17.70
C CYS A 25 10.90 -6.06 -16.97
N SER A 26 9.94 -6.98 -16.89
CA SER A 26 8.96 -6.98 -15.82
C SER A 26 9.77 -7.04 -14.53
N GLY A 27 9.99 -5.88 -13.92
CA GLY A 27 10.75 -5.74 -12.70
C GLY A 27 9.99 -6.43 -11.59
N GLY A 28 10.31 -7.69 -11.32
CA GLY A 28 9.87 -8.31 -10.08
C GLY A 28 10.53 -7.61 -8.89
N VAL A 29 9.98 -7.80 -7.69
CA VAL A 29 10.61 -7.34 -6.44
C VAL A 29 11.90 -8.13 -6.23
N SER A 30 12.99 -7.73 -6.89
CA SER A 30 14.21 -8.55 -7.02
C SER A 30 15.46 -7.99 -6.33
N ASP A 31 15.34 -6.79 -5.76
CA ASP A 31 16.40 -6.03 -5.13
C ASP A 31 15.82 -5.06 -4.09
N GLU A 32 16.69 -4.49 -3.26
CA GLU A 32 16.32 -3.61 -2.14
C GLU A 32 15.50 -2.40 -2.58
N GLU A 33 15.83 -1.82 -3.74
CA GLU A 33 15.14 -0.64 -4.24
C GLU A 33 13.75 -1.00 -4.74
N SER A 34 13.61 -2.09 -5.52
CA SER A 34 12.30 -2.57 -5.97
C SER A 34 11.34 -2.89 -4.81
N ALA A 35 11.85 -3.42 -3.69
CA ALA A 35 11.04 -3.72 -2.51
C ALA A 35 10.66 -2.49 -1.69
N ARG A 36 11.59 -1.54 -1.57
CA ARG A 36 11.31 -0.22 -0.99
C ARG A 36 10.19 0.47 -1.78
N LEU A 37 10.24 0.39 -3.11
CA LEU A 37 9.26 1.00 -4.00
C LEU A 37 7.90 0.34 -3.91
N ALA A 38 7.85 -1.00 -3.92
CA ALA A 38 6.63 -1.77 -3.70
C ALA A 38 5.87 -1.32 -2.43
N TYR A 39 6.60 -0.93 -1.39
CA TYR A 39 6.02 -0.48 -0.13
C TYR A 39 5.67 1.02 -0.11
N VAL A 40 6.50 1.90 -0.70
CA VAL A 40 6.14 3.33 -0.82
C VAL A 40 4.81 3.51 -1.56
N GLY A 41 4.51 2.65 -2.55
CA GLY A 41 3.19 2.63 -3.19
C GLY A 41 2.04 2.14 -2.29
N LEU A 42 2.34 1.43 -1.21
CA LEU A 42 1.37 0.97 -0.22
C LEU A 42 1.17 1.97 0.93
N ASP A 43 2.03 2.99 1.07
CA ASP A 43 1.88 4.04 2.10
C ASP A 43 0.47 4.64 2.13
N PRO A 44 -0.14 5.05 0.99
CA PRO A 44 -1.50 5.57 0.98
C PRO A 44 -2.54 4.49 1.27
N ALA A 45 -2.27 3.23 0.93
CA ALA A 45 -3.14 2.11 1.25
C ALA A 45 -3.18 1.84 2.77
N ILE A 46 -2.03 1.86 3.44
CA ILE A 46 -1.93 1.70 4.90
C ILE A 46 -2.63 2.85 5.61
N ASP A 47 -2.48 4.07 5.10
CA ASP A 47 -3.20 5.24 5.57
C ASP A 47 -4.72 5.02 5.55
N LYS A 48 -5.24 4.57 4.39
CA LYS A 48 -6.65 4.22 4.19
C LYS A 48 -7.10 3.07 5.08
N ILE A 49 -6.29 2.03 5.26
CA ILE A 49 -6.59 0.88 6.14
C ILE A 49 -6.78 1.32 7.58
N ILE A 50 -5.85 2.14 8.10
CA ILE A 50 -5.93 2.64 9.48
C ILE A 50 -7.15 3.55 9.65
N ASP A 51 -7.42 4.43 8.68
CA ASP A 51 -8.58 5.32 8.71
C ASP A 51 -9.91 4.55 8.65
N LEU A 52 -10.02 3.53 7.79
CA LEU A 52 -11.18 2.63 7.76
C LEU A 52 -11.32 1.85 9.07
N GLY A 53 -10.22 1.40 9.67
CA GLY A 53 -10.22 0.76 10.98
C GLY A 53 -10.79 1.66 12.08
N PHE A 54 -10.40 2.94 12.13
CA PHE A 54 -10.96 3.91 13.07
C PHE A 54 -12.40 4.30 12.75
N GLN A 55 -12.77 4.38 11.47
CA GLN A 55 -14.16 4.57 11.07
C GLN A 55 -15.03 3.43 11.62
N GLY A 56 -14.60 2.18 11.38
CA GLY A 56 -15.25 0.99 11.89
C GLY A 56 -15.28 0.94 13.43
N PHE A 57 -14.20 1.36 14.10
CA PHE A 57 -14.16 1.51 15.56
C PHE A 57 -15.24 2.47 16.08
N ASN A 58 -15.41 3.62 15.43
CA ASN A 58 -16.36 4.65 15.83
C ASN A 58 -17.81 4.27 15.54
N ASP A 59 -18.03 3.47 14.49
CA ASP A 59 -19.35 3.07 14.04
C ASP A 59 -19.79 1.72 14.67
N ALA A 60 -18.86 0.98 15.28
CA ALA A 60 -19.13 -0.26 15.99
C ALA A 60 -20.08 -0.05 17.19
N SER A 61 -21.27 -0.64 17.10
CA SER A 61 -22.22 -0.75 18.22
C SER A 61 -22.05 -2.03 19.04
N SER A 62 -21.06 -2.86 18.72
CA SER A 62 -20.79 -4.16 19.33
C SER A 62 -19.30 -4.51 19.25
N ALA A 63 -18.91 -5.71 19.73
CA ALA A 63 -17.55 -6.19 19.55
C ALA A 63 -17.14 -6.37 18.09
N ASN A 64 -18.10 -6.50 17.17
CA ASN A 64 -17.83 -6.57 15.74
C ASN A 64 -17.84 -5.18 15.14
N ILE A 65 -16.82 -4.91 14.33
CA ILE A 65 -16.71 -3.73 13.48
C ILE A 65 -17.53 -3.99 12.21
N PRO A 66 -18.41 -3.05 11.79
CA PRO A 66 -19.07 -3.15 10.49
C PRO A 66 -18.05 -3.17 9.35
N GLU A 67 -18.45 -3.72 8.20
CA GLU A 67 -17.61 -3.67 7.00
C GLU A 67 -17.45 -2.22 6.52
N GLU A 68 -16.21 -1.77 6.42
CA GLU A 68 -15.84 -0.47 5.88
C GLU A 68 -15.03 -0.66 4.60
N SER A 69 -15.28 0.15 3.59
CA SER A 69 -14.58 0.04 2.30
C SER A 69 -14.30 1.39 1.66
N THR A 70 -13.25 1.44 0.85
CA THR A 70 -12.91 2.58 0.00
C THR A 70 -12.29 2.11 -1.31
N ASN A 71 -12.26 2.99 -2.31
CA ASN A 71 -11.63 2.72 -3.59
C ASN A 71 -10.15 3.15 -3.57
N GLY A 72 -9.34 2.51 -4.42
CA GLY A 72 -8.07 3.09 -4.85
C GLY A 72 -8.31 4.34 -5.71
N ASP A 73 -7.29 5.18 -5.80
CA ASP A 73 -7.36 6.42 -6.57
C ASP A 73 -7.45 6.15 -8.08
N VAL A 74 -6.95 4.98 -8.53
CA VAL A 74 -7.03 4.52 -9.92
C VAL A 74 -8.00 3.35 -10.08
N SER A 75 -7.86 2.30 -9.27
CA SER A 75 -8.68 1.08 -9.37
C SER A 75 -8.81 0.32 -8.06
N GLY A 76 -9.73 -0.66 -8.09
CA GLY A 76 -9.90 -1.62 -7.01
C GLY A 76 -10.39 -1.03 -5.70
N THR A 77 -10.37 -1.87 -4.67
CA THR A 77 -10.97 -1.57 -3.37
C THR A 77 -10.16 -2.11 -2.22
N ILE A 78 -10.18 -1.38 -1.10
CA ILE A 78 -9.80 -1.88 0.22
C ILE A 78 -11.10 -2.13 0.99
N THR A 79 -11.21 -3.30 1.60
CA THR A 79 -12.28 -3.65 2.54
C THR A 79 -11.67 -4.01 3.88
N VAL A 80 -12.21 -3.47 4.96
CA VAL A 80 -11.80 -3.72 6.34
C VAL A 80 -12.99 -4.24 7.13
N VAL A 81 -12.83 -5.40 7.76
CA VAL A 81 -13.77 -5.96 8.74
C VAL A 81 -13.00 -6.30 10.01
N GLY A 82 -13.67 -6.56 11.13
CA GLY A 82 -12.95 -7.03 12.30
C GLY A 82 -13.70 -6.94 13.61
N GLN A 83 -12.93 -6.84 14.69
CA GLN A 83 -13.42 -6.78 16.05
C GLN A 83 -12.65 -5.77 16.88
N VAL A 84 -13.34 -5.19 17.86
CA VAL A 84 -12.76 -4.33 18.89
C VAL A 84 -13.21 -4.77 20.27
N ASP A 85 -12.27 -4.69 21.22
CA ASP A 85 -12.53 -5.01 22.61
C ASP A 85 -13.64 -4.14 23.21
N GLN A 86 -14.55 -4.79 23.95
CA GLN A 86 -15.66 -4.11 24.61
C GLN A 86 -15.38 -3.89 26.10
N GLY A 87 -16.04 -2.88 26.67
CA GLY A 87 -15.99 -2.58 28.10
C GLY A 87 -15.48 -1.18 28.42
N ALA A 88 -15.55 -0.82 29.70
CA ALA A 88 -15.29 0.55 30.17
C ALA A 88 -13.81 0.97 30.20
N SER A 89 -12.87 0.06 29.92
CA SER A 89 -11.43 0.36 29.87
C SER A 89 -11.11 1.33 28.75
N ASN A 90 -10.23 2.30 28.98
CA ASN A 90 -9.70 3.15 27.90
C ASN A 90 -8.57 2.46 27.09
N ASN A 91 -8.17 1.25 27.51
CA ASN A 91 -7.31 0.39 26.73
C ASN A 91 -8.19 -0.53 25.87
N LYS A 92 -7.88 -0.58 24.57
CA LYS A 92 -8.65 -1.29 23.55
C LYS A 92 -7.70 -2.02 22.61
N GLY A 93 -7.93 -3.31 22.40
CA GLY A 93 -7.42 -4.03 21.24
C GLY A 93 -8.43 -3.95 20.09
N MET A 94 -7.93 -3.88 18.87
CA MET A 94 -8.68 -3.91 17.63
C MET A 94 -7.97 -4.86 16.67
N ARG A 95 -8.72 -5.80 16.09
CA ARG A 95 -8.20 -6.85 15.20
C ARG A 95 -9.00 -6.76 13.92
N LEU A 96 -8.33 -6.54 12.81
CA LEU A 96 -8.94 -6.26 11.52
C LEU A 96 -8.44 -7.28 10.50
N ASP A 97 -9.36 -7.74 9.66
CA ASP A 97 -9.07 -8.48 8.46
C ASP A 97 -9.21 -7.51 7.28
N VAL A 98 -8.14 -7.36 6.50
CA VAL A 98 -8.09 -6.40 5.39
C VAL A 98 -8.00 -7.15 4.08
N THR A 99 -8.90 -6.82 3.15
CA THR A 99 -8.90 -7.34 1.79
C THR A 99 -8.61 -6.22 0.80
N LEU A 100 -7.56 -6.40 0.00
CA LEU A 100 -7.28 -5.61 -1.20
C LEU A 100 -7.69 -6.43 -2.42
N VAL A 101 -8.45 -5.81 -3.33
CA VAL A 101 -8.87 -6.42 -4.60
C VAL A 101 -8.62 -5.43 -5.73
N ASP A 102 -7.79 -5.83 -6.70
CA ASP A 102 -7.35 -5.04 -7.84
C ASP A 102 -6.91 -3.61 -7.45
N TYR A 103 -6.38 -3.44 -6.23
CA TYR A 103 -6.21 -2.13 -5.61
C TYR A 103 -5.03 -1.39 -6.23
N SER A 104 -5.26 -0.15 -6.68
CA SER A 104 -4.19 0.72 -7.15
C SER A 104 -4.52 2.19 -6.88
N ASP A 105 -3.54 2.91 -6.34
CA ASP A 105 -3.54 4.38 -6.27
C ASP A 105 -2.82 5.03 -7.45
N GLY A 106 -2.32 4.23 -8.39
CA GLY A 106 -1.60 4.68 -9.57
C GLY A 106 -0.10 4.43 -9.48
N ALA A 107 0.65 5.23 -10.21
CA ALA A 107 2.08 5.02 -10.39
C ALA A 107 2.86 5.32 -9.10
N ILE A 108 3.92 4.55 -8.88
CA ILE A 108 4.87 4.78 -7.80
C ILE A 108 5.98 5.67 -8.35
N GLU A 109 5.99 6.94 -7.93
CA GLU A 109 7.04 7.87 -8.29
C GLU A 109 8.30 7.62 -7.45
N THR A 110 9.45 7.63 -8.12
CA THR A 110 10.77 7.49 -7.51
C THR A 110 11.65 8.66 -7.93
N GLU A 111 12.81 8.82 -7.32
CA GLU A 111 13.75 9.89 -7.69
C GLU A 111 14.25 9.76 -9.15
N THR A 112 14.22 8.56 -9.73
CA THR A 112 14.85 8.27 -11.03
C THR A 112 13.91 7.68 -12.08
N ASP A 113 12.81 7.06 -11.66
CA ASP A 113 11.86 6.32 -12.49
C ASP A 113 10.42 6.45 -11.95
N GLU A 114 9.46 6.07 -12.77
CA GLU A 114 8.05 5.95 -12.43
C GLU A 114 7.64 4.51 -12.73
N ILE A 115 7.03 3.84 -11.75
CA ILE A 115 6.50 2.49 -11.93
C ILE A 115 4.99 2.59 -12.08
N ASP A 116 4.53 2.50 -13.32
CA ASP A 116 3.11 2.50 -13.66
C ASP A 116 2.44 1.15 -13.36
N ASP A 117 1.11 1.20 -13.22
CA ASP A 117 0.23 0.01 -13.21
C ASP A 117 0.58 -0.99 -12.10
N VAL A 118 0.86 -0.51 -10.88
CA VAL A 118 1.06 -1.38 -9.73
C VAL A 118 -0.29 -1.68 -9.09
N ILE A 119 -0.62 -2.98 -9.04
CA ILE A 119 -1.86 -3.50 -8.48
C ILE A 119 -1.52 -4.37 -7.27
N TYR A 120 -2.32 -4.25 -6.22
CA TYR A 120 -2.18 -5.00 -4.98
C TYR A 120 -3.43 -5.83 -4.69
N ASP A 121 -3.22 -7.12 -4.47
CA ASP A 121 -4.25 -8.08 -4.08
C ASP A 121 -3.82 -8.81 -2.82
N SER A 122 -4.74 -8.97 -1.87
CA SER A 122 -4.50 -9.82 -0.70
C SER A 122 -5.31 -11.11 -0.81
N ASP A 123 -4.62 -12.25 -0.93
CA ASP A 123 -5.23 -13.57 -0.80
C ASP A 123 -4.27 -14.54 -0.10
N PRO A 124 -4.54 -14.95 1.15
CA PRO A 124 -5.63 -14.53 2.05
C PRO A 124 -5.55 -13.05 2.50
N VAL A 125 -6.51 -12.62 3.32
CA VAL A 125 -6.57 -11.28 3.94
C VAL A 125 -5.29 -10.93 4.70
N LEU A 126 -5.00 -9.64 4.83
CA LEU A 126 -3.97 -9.14 5.74
C LEU A 126 -4.56 -9.04 7.16
N ASP A 127 -3.84 -9.57 8.13
CA ASP A 127 -4.15 -9.47 9.55
C ASP A 127 -3.57 -8.15 10.10
N VAL A 128 -4.43 -7.29 10.66
CA VAL A 128 -4.03 -6.04 11.30
C VAL A 128 -4.47 -6.02 12.75
N ASP A 129 -3.51 -6.08 13.66
CA ASP A 129 -3.75 -6.00 15.10
C ASP A 129 -3.27 -4.65 15.62
N LEU A 130 -4.16 -3.89 16.26
CA LEU A 130 -3.87 -2.60 16.87
C LEU A 130 -4.23 -2.62 18.36
N ASP A 131 -3.32 -2.09 19.17
CA ASP A 131 -3.46 -1.87 20.59
C ASP A 131 -3.44 -0.36 20.87
N MET A 132 -4.49 0.12 21.51
CA MET A 132 -4.63 1.52 21.94
C MET A 132 -4.62 1.55 23.46
N LYS A 133 -3.67 2.27 24.06
CA LYS A 133 -3.58 2.43 25.52
C LYS A 133 -3.83 3.89 25.92
N GLY A 134 -5.01 4.14 26.52
CA GLY A 134 -5.33 5.44 27.09
C GLY A 134 -6.18 6.35 26.19
N LEU A 135 -7.16 5.80 25.48
CA LEU A 135 -8.09 6.60 24.66
C LEU A 135 -8.72 7.75 25.47
N PRO A 136 -8.96 8.92 24.84
CA PRO A 136 -8.85 9.19 23.41
C PRO A 136 -7.46 9.57 22.89
N ASN A 137 -6.50 9.88 23.78
CA ASN A 137 -5.12 10.22 23.40
C ASN A 137 -4.20 9.03 23.68
N ALA A 138 -4.48 7.90 23.02
CA ALA A 138 -3.79 6.65 23.29
C ALA A 138 -2.46 6.56 22.55
N ASP A 139 -1.49 5.90 23.19
CA ASP A 139 -0.37 5.29 22.48
C ASP A 139 -0.94 4.16 21.60
N LEU A 140 -0.66 4.22 20.30
CA LEU A 140 -1.03 3.21 19.32
C LEU A 140 0.18 2.33 19.03
N THR A 141 0.00 1.02 19.14
CA THR A 141 0.96 0.02 18.68
C THR A 141 0.22 -1.03 17.86
N GLY A 142 0.87 -1.69 16.91
CA GLY A 142 0.20 -2.75 16.18
C GLY A 142 1.09 -3.48 15.19
N THR A 143 0.47 -4.34 14.39
CA THR A 143 1.13 -5.10 13.34
C THR A 143 0.25 -5.21 12.09
N ILE A 144 0.89 -5.28 10.93
CA ILE A 144 0.24 -5.72 9.66
C ILE A 144 1.02 -6.93 9.18
N VAL A 145 0.36 -8.07 9.08
CA VAL A 145 0.98 -9.33 8.68
C VAL A 145 0.10 -10.00 7.64
N GLY A 146 0.69 -10.47 6.56
CA GLY A 146 -0.06 -11.26 5.58
C GLY A 146 0.59 -11.28 4.21
N PRO A 147 0.09 -12.15 3.32
CA PRO A 147 0.54 -12.20 1.95
C PRO A 147 -0.15 -11.12 1.10
N LEU A 148 0.62 -10.59 0.16
CA LEU A 148 0.19 -9.65 -0.86
C LEU A 148 0.69 -10.19 -2.19
N VAL A 149 -0.15 -10.16 -3.21
CA VAL A 149 0.23 -10.41 -4.59
C VAL A 149 0.28 -9.06 -5.27
N MET A 150 1.41 -8.77 -5.90
CA MET A 150 1.56 -7.58 -6.72
C MET A 150 1.50 -7.96 -8.19
N GLU A 151 0.81 -7.15 -8.97
CA GLU A 151 0.65 -7.32 -10.41
C GLU A 151 1.03 -6.03 -11.17
N GLY A 152 1.29 -6.19 -12.47
CA GLY A 152 1.58 -5.10 -13.40
C GLY A 152 3.05 -4.64 -13.36
N GLY A 153 3.30 -3.38 -12.99
CA GLY A 153 4.65 -2.77 -13.02
C GLY A 153 5.66 -3.43 -12.09
N LEU A 154 5.17 -3.99 -10.98
CA LEU A 154 5.92 -4.85 -10.07
C LEU A 154 5.12 -6.14 -9.86
N GLU A 155 5.74 -7.29 -10.15
CA GLU A 155 5.05 -8.58 -10.09
C GLU A 155 5.64 -9.51 -9.03
N GLY A 156 4.77 -10.19 -8.30
CA GLY A 156 5.11 -11.36 -7.49
C GLY A 156 4.47 -11.36 -6.11
N PRO A 157 4.53 -12.52 -5.41
CA PRO A 157 4.07 -12.63 -4.05
C PRO A 157 5.07 -11.96 -3.08
N VAL A 158 4.52 -11.27 -2.10
CA VAL A 158 5.24 -10.59 -1.02
C VAL A 158 4.54 -10.94 0.30
N THR A 159 5.29 -11.34 1.31
CA THR A 159 4.77 -11.48 2.66
C THR A 159 5.18 -10.26 3.49
N LEU A 160 4.20 -9.58 4.06
CA LEU A 160 4.39 -8.45 4.96
C LEU A 160 4.52 -8.95 6.41
N SER A 161 5.44 -8.34 7.14
CA SER A 161 5.58 -8.47 8.59
C SER A 161 5.98 -7.11 9.16
N LEU A 162 4.97 -6.28 9.41
CA LEU A 162 5.14 -4.88 9.79
C LEU A 162 4.67 -4.64 11.21
N SER A 163 5.27 -3.64 11.85
CA SER A 163 4.94 -3.10 13.16
C SER A 163 4.58 -1.62 13.01
N ILE A 164 3.49 -1.22 13.65
CA ILE A 164 2.98 0.16 13.66
C ILE A 164 3.20 0.73 15.07
N THR A 165 3.60 1.99 15.11
CA THR A 165 3.55 2.82 16.32
C THR A 165 2.94 4.18 16.00
N GLY A 166 2.36 4.86 16.99
CA GLY A 166 1.94 6.25 16.85
C GLY A 166 1.00 6.69 17.97
N GLU A 167 0.20 7.71 17.71
CA GLU A 167 -0.74 8.27 18.67
C GLU A 167 -2.15 8.39 18.07
N THR A 168 -3.15 8.41 18.95
CA THR A 168 -4.54 8.75 18.62
C THR A 168 -4.96 10.07 19.26
N GLU A 169 -6.03 10.65 18.78
CA GLU A 169 -6.66 11.84 19.36
C GLU A 169 -8.18 11.83 19.17
N ASP A 170 -8.86 12.70 19.91
CA ASP A 170 -10.26 13.03 19.68
C ASP A 170 -10.37 13.92 18.44
N ASP A 171 -11.31 13.63 17.54
CA ASP A 171 -11.56 14.44 16.35
C ASP A 171 -12.30 15.76 16.62
N GLY A 172 -12.63 16.03 17.88
CA GLY A 172 -13.40 17.19 18.36
C GLY A 172 -14.90 16.93 18.42
N THR A 173 -15.36 15.76 18.01
CA THR A 173 -16.77 15.32 18.05
C THR A 173 -17.01 14.17 19.02
N GLY A 174 -15.94 13.70 19.70
CA GLY A 174 -15.96 12.53 20.57
C GLY A 174 -15.69 11.22 19.83
N LYS A 175 -15.33 11.28 18.54
CA LYS A 175 -14.82 10.12 17.79
C LYS A 175 -13.30 10.07 17.89
N ILE A 176 -12.76 8.87 17.78
CA ILE A 176 -11.33 8.62 17.84
C ILE A 176 -10.76 8.60 16.42
N ARG A 177 -9.58 9.20 16.24
CA ARG A 177 -8.80 9.07 15.01
C ARG A 177 -7.32 8.93 15.34
N ARG A 178 -6.52 8.49 14.37
CA ARG A 178 -5.06 8.63 14.46
C ARG A 178 -4.67 10.11 14.48
N LYS A 179 -3.55 10.41 15.14
CA LYS A 179 -2.93 11.73 15.10
C LYS A 179 -1.97 11.80 13.91
N ALA A 180 -2.25 12.72 12.98
CA ALA A 180 -1.48 12.85 11.74
C ALA A 180 0.02 13.13 12.00
N GLY A 181 0.90 12.52 11.20
CA GLY A 181 2.35 12.68 11.32
C GLY A 181 2.99 11.97 12.53
N THR A 182 2.26 11.05 13.17
CA THR A 182 2.77 10.27 14.31
C THR A 182 2.85 8.78 14.02
N ILE A 183 2.32 8.33 12.88
CA ILE A 183 2.27 6.91 12.56
C ILE A 183 3.61 6.52 11.96
N HIS A 184 4.30 5.59 12.59
CA HIS A 184 5.56 5.04 12.11
C HIS A 184 5.38 3.54 11.88
N VAL A 185 5.70 3.09 10.67
CA VAL A 185 5.60 1.69 10.26
C VAL A 185 6.99 1.16 9.95
N THR A 186 7.36 0.09 10.62
CA THR A 186 8.67 -0.57 10.45
C THR A 186 8.50 -2.07 10.31
N GLY A 187 9.38 -2.76 9.61
CA GLY A 187 9.33 -4.22 9.55
C GLY A 187 9.99 -4.78 8.31
N THR A 188 9.44 -5.86 7.75
CA THR A 188 9.98 -6.47 6.54
C THR A 188 8.92 -6.86 5.52
N ALA A 189 9.33 -6.79 4.25
CA ALA A 189 8.64 -7.38 3.12
C ALA A 189 9.52 -8.51 2.57
N THR A 190 8.98 -9.73 2.45
CA THR A 190 9.72 -10.90 1.98
C THR A 190 9.14 -11.44 0.68
N SER A 191 9.96 -11.54 -0.34
CA SER A 191 9.65 -12.18 -1.63
C SER A 191 10.62 -13.33 -1.92
N ASP A 192 10.42 -14.03 -3.04
CA ASP A 192 11.35 -15.07 -3.50
C ASP A 192 12.78 -14.55 -3.79
N TYR A 193 12.93 -13.24 -3.91
CA TYR A 193 14.21 -12.60 -4.23
C TYR A 193 14.92 -12.01 -3.01
N GLY A 194 14.28 -11.96 -1.84
CA GLY A 194 14.91 -11.45 -0.62
C GLY A 194 13.92 -10.98 0.45
N THR A 195 14.49 -10.60 1.58
CA THR A 195 13.79 -9.89 2.65
C THR A 195 14.33 -8.47 2.69
N PHE A 196 13.42 -7.51 2.76
CA PHE A 196 13.72 -6.10 2.64
C PHE A 196 13.15 -5.35 3.84
N ASP A 197 13.95 -4.45 4.40
CA ASP A 197 13.56 -3.66 5.56
C ASP A 197 12.62 -2.52 5.12
N VAL A 198 11.64 -2.26 5.97
CA VAL A 198 10.62 -1.22 5.80
C VAL A 198 10.73 -0.25 6.98
N ASP A 199 10.75 1.05 6.69
CA ASP A 199 10.71 2.13 7.68
C ASP A 199 10.10 3.39 7.04
N VAL A 200 8.86 3.72 7.41
CA VAL A 200 8.09 4.83 6.87
C VAL A 200 7.33 5.57 7.97
N THR A 201 7.11 6.87 7.75
CA THR A 201 6.31 7.75 8.62
C THR A 201 5.14 8.37 7.85
N LEU A 202 3.94 8.29 8.43
CA LEU A 202 2.67 8.83 7.91
C LEU A 202 2.11 9.94 8.82
#